data_AF-A0A3C1IU27-F1
#
_entry.id   AF-A0A3C1IU27-F1
#
_cell.length_a   1.000
_cell.length_b   1.000
_cell.length_c   1.000
_cell.angle_alpha   90.00
_cell.angle_beta   90.00
_cell.angle_gamma   90.00
#
_symmetry.space_group_name_H-M   'P 1'
#
loop_
_entity.id
_entity.type
_entity.pdbx_description
1 polymer ?
#
loop_
_entity_poly.entity_id
_entity_poly.type
_entity_poly.pdbx_seq_one_letter_code
_entity_poly.pdbx_strand_id
1 'polypeptide(L)'
;MATIEDVKNMIERNEVKNAIAQLDVMIELCPELDELYYLRGNAYRKFNSWKNALNDYCKAISLNPDSPAVEAYRASLEILEFFNKDMLNP
;
A
#
# COMPACT_ATOMS: atom_id res chain seq x y z
N MET A 1 15.85 13.29 -0.43
CA MET A 1 14.89 12.19 -0.64
C MET A 1 14.78 11.44 0.66
N ALA A 2 13.56 11.16 1.14
CA ALA A 2 13.37 10.35 2.35
C ALA A 2 13.88 8.92 2.13
N THR A 3 14.33 8.26 3.19
CA THR A 3 14.64 6.84 3.17
C THR A 3 13.37 6.00 3.35
N ILE A 4 13.45 4.70 3.06
CA ILE A 4 12.36 3.76 3.36
C ILE A 4 12.04 3.77 4.87
N GLU A 5 13.05 3.94 5.71
CA GLU A 5 12.88 4.03 7.15
C GLU A 5 12.13 5.30 7.58
N ASP A 6 12.44 6.44 6.97
CA ASP A 6 11.68 7.67 7.21
C ASP A 6 10.21 7.52 6.81
N VAL A 7 9.94 6.86 5.68
CA VAL A 7 8.59 6.56 5.22
C VAL A 7 7.85 5.65 6.21
N LYS A 8 8.49 4.58 6.70
CA LYS A 8 7.91 3.69 7.72
C LYS A 8 7.53 4.48 8.98
N ASN A 9 8.43 5.34 9.46
CA ASN A 9 8.17 6.23 10.59
C ASN A 9 6.99 7.18 10.34
N MET A 10 6.85 7.75 9.14
CA MET A 10 5.70 8.60 8.78
C MET A 10 4.38 7.82 8.84
N ILE A 11 4.36 6.58 8.34
CA ILE A 11 3.17 5.70 8.37
C ILE A 11 2.77 5.36 9.80
N GLU A 12 3.74 5.09 10.68
CA GLU A 12 3.51 4.83 12.10
C GLU A 12 2.95 6.04 12.84
N ARG A 13 3.47 7.24 12.54
CA ARG A 13 3.00 8.53 13.08
C ARG A 13 1.70 9.04 12.48
N ASN A 14 1.08 8.26 11.59
CA ASN A 14 -0.14 8.62 10.86
C ASN A 14 0.02 9.82 9.90
N GLU A 15 1.25 10.15 9.53
CA GLU A 15 1.59 11.17 8.53
C GLU A 15 1.46 10.61 7.10
N VAL A 16 0.37 9.90 6.83
CA VAL A 16 0.20 9.06 5.64
C VAL A 16 0.27 9.83 4.32
N LYS A 17 -0.15 11.10 4.29
CA LYS A 17 -0.04 11.94 3.08
C LYS A 17 1.41 12.25 2.71
N ASN A 18 2.25 12.53 3.72
CA ASN A 18 3.68 12.78 3.51
C ASN A 18 4.38 11.49 3.04
N ALA A 19 4.04 10.36 3.67
CA ALA A 19 4.55 9.04 3.28
C ALA A 19 4.21 8.72 1.80
N ILE A 20 2.95 8.93 1.38
CA ILE A 20 2.52 8.71 -0.01
C ILE A 20 3.32 9.57 -0.97
N ALA A 21 3.46 10.88 -0.69
CA ALA A 21 4.22 11.78 -1.57
C ALA A 21 5.70 11.40 -1.70
N GLN A 22 6.33 10.92 -0.62
CA GLN A 22 7.70 10.39 -0.72
C GLN A 22 7.73 9.11 -1.55
N LEU A 23 6.80 8.18 -1.30
CA LEU A 23 6.71 6.91 -2.03
C LEU A 23 6.48 7.11 -3.53
N ASP A 24 5.71 8.12 -3.94
CA ASP A 24 5.54 8.45 -5.36
C ASP A 24 6.88 8.77 -6.02
N VAL A 25 7.71 9.59 -5.37
CA VAL A 25 9.07 9.90 -5.84
C VAL A 25 9.98 8.66 -5.83
N MET A 26 9.89 7.81 -4.80
CA MET A 26 10.69 6.57 -4.75
C MET A 26 10.31 5.61 -5.87
N ILE A 27 9.02 5.52 -6.21
CA ILE A 27 8.50 4.64 -7.27
C ILE A 27 8.93 5.12 -8.65
N GLU A 28 8.97 6.43 -8.90
CA GLU A 28 9.52 6.98 -10.14
C GLU A 28 10.98 6.59 -10.37
N LEU A 29 11.75 6.46 -9.28
CA LEU A 29 13.17 6.11 -9.32
C LEU A 29 13.41 4.59 -9.36
N CYS A 30 12.58 3.82 -8.65
CA CYS A 30 12.73 2.37 -8.49
C CYS A 30 11.37 1.65 -8.69
N PRO A 31 10.80 1.63 -9.90
CA PRO A 31 9.45 1.12 -10.15
C PRO A 31 9.30 -0.41 -10.02
N GLU A 32 10.41 -1.14 -9.88
CA GLU A 32 10.41 -2.60 -9.74
C GLU A 32 10.59 -3.06 -8.29
N LEU A 33 10.73 -2.13 -7.33
CA LEU A 33 10.86 -2.47 -5.92
C LEU A 33 9.48 -2.66 -5.28
N ASP A 34 9.11 -3.91 -5.01
CA ASP A 34 7.81 -4.28 -4.44
C ASP A 34 7.55 -3.63 -3.07
N GLU A 35 8.60 -3.46 -2.25
CA GLU A 35 8.51 -2.84 -0.93
C GLU A 35 7.88 -1.44 -0.99
N LEU A 36 8.12 -0.67 -2.05
CA LEU A 36 7.56 0.68 -2.20
C LEU A 36 6.04 0.64 -2.38
N TYR A 37 5.55 -0.26 -3.24
CA TYR A 37 4.11 -0.44 -3.43
C TYR A 37 3.46 -1.03 -2.19
N TYR A 38 4.11 -1.98 -1.51
CA TYR A 38 3.62 -2.50 -0.23
C TYR A 38 3.46 -1.40 0.82
N LEU A 39 4.46 -0.53 0.98
CA LEU A 39 4.41 0.59 1.92
C LEU A 39 3.36 1.63 1.52
N ARG A 40 3.20 1.92 0.22
CA ARG A 40 2.19 2.87 -0.25
C ARG A 40 0.78 2.32 -0.08
N GLY A 41 0.61 1.01 -0.29
CA GLY A 41 -0.61 0.30 0.04
C GLY A 41 -0.96 0.40 1.53
N ASN A 42 0.02 0.23 2.41
CA ASN A 42 -0.16 0.41 3.86
C ASN A 42 -0.55 1.85 4.24
N ALA A 43 0.07 2.85 3.60
CA ALA A 43 -0.27 4.25 3.80
C ALA A 43 -1.70 4.57 3.32
N TYR A 44 -2.10 4.07 2.14
CA TYR A 44 -3.47 4.22 1.63
C TYR A 44 -4.51 3.51 2.50
N ARG A 45 -4.19 2.31 3.01
CA ARG A 45 -5.07 1.57 3.94
C ARG A 45 -5.33 2.39 5.21
N LYS A 46 -4.28 2.96 5.82
CA LYS A 46 -4.43 3.88 6.96
C LYS A 46 -5.17 5.17 6.61
N PHE A 47 -5.07 5.62 5.36
CA PHE A 47 -5.84 6.75 4.84
C PHE A 47 -7.28 6.39 4.45
N ASN A 48 -7.76 5.17 4.74
CA ASN A 48 -9.06 4.63 4.34
C ASN A 48 -9.31 4.59 2.83
N SER A 49 -8.26 4.69 2.02
CA SER A 49 -8.32 4.56 0.56
C SER A 49 -8.11 3.11 0.16
N TRP A 50 -9.11 2.27 0.45
CA TRP A 50 -9.03 0.83 0.27
C TRP A 50 -8.76 0.40 -1.18
N LYS A 51 -9.39 1.05 -2.16
CA LYS A 51 -9.15 0.77 -3.59
C LYS A 51 -7.69 0.99 -3.99
N ASN A 52 -7.10 2.11 -3.56
CA ASN A 52 -5.70 2.40 -3.87
C ASN A 52 -4.76 1.44 -3.13
N ALA A 53 -5.08 1.09 -1.89
CA ALA A 53 -4.33 0.10 -1.13
C ALA A 53 -4.29 -1.26 -1.84
N LEU A 54 -5.46 -1.79 -2.26
CA LEU A 54 -5.54 -3.05 -2.99
C LEU A 54 -4.77 -3.02 -4.31
N ASN A 55 -4.87 -1.93 -5.08
CA ASN A 55 -4.13 -1.78 -6.34
C ASN A 55 -2.61 -1.83 -6.11
N ASP A 56 -2.12 -1.12 -5.10
CA ASP A 56 -0.71 -1.11 -4.74
C ASP A 56 -0.23 -2.48 -4.24
N TYR A 57 -1.02 -3.16 -3.41
CA TYR A 57 -0.70 -4.52 -3.00
C TYR A 57 -0.67 -5.49 -4.20
N CYS A 58 -1.62 -5.40 -5.12
CA CYS A 58 -1.59 -6.20 -6.35
C CYS A 58 -0.31 -5.95 -7.16
N LYS A 59 0.12 -4.68 -7.29
CA LYS A 59 1.36 -4.35 -7.99
C LYS A 59 2.57 -4.92 -7.27
N ALA A 60 2.66 -4.81 -5.96
CA ALA A 60 3.73 -5.44 -5.16
C ALA A 60 3.80 -6.96 -5.37
N ILE A 61 2.65 -7.65 -5.31
CA ILE A 61 2.55 -9.11 -5.53
C ILE A 61 2.96 -9.50 -6.95
N SER A 62 2.63 -8.67 -7.95
CA SER A 62 3.03 -8.92 -9.35
C SER A 62 4.54 -8.80 -9.57
N LEU A 63 5.21 -7.95 -8.79
CA LEU A 63 6.67 -7.77 -8.83
C LEU A 63 7.38 -8.87 -8.03
N ASN A 64 6.84 -9.20 -6.86
CA ASN A 64 7.38 -10.19 -5.94
C ASN A 64 6.25 -11.02 -5.32
N PRO A 65 6.02 -12.26 -5.78
CA PRO A 65 5.00 -13.15 -5.22
C PRO A 65 5.19 -13.51 -3.74
N ASP A 66 6.41 -13.37 -3.20
CA ASP A 66 6.73 -13.63 -1.79
C ASP A 66 6.65 -12.35 -0.92
N SER A 67 6.19 -11.23 -1.49
CA SER A 67 6.05 -9.97 -0.78
C SER A 67 5.05 -10.06 0.38
N PRO A 68 5.30 -9.37 1.52
CA PRO A 68 4.30 -9.22 2.59
C PRO A 68 2.96 -8.64 2.12
N ALA A 69 2.95 -8.01 0.94
CA ALA A 69 1.73 -7.52 0.29
C ALA A 69 0.68 -8.61 0.06
N VAL A 70 1.05 -9.88 -0.08
CA VAL A 70 0.08 -10.99 -0.22
C VAL A 70 -0.85 -11.06 0.98
N GLU A 71 -0.29 -11.04 2.18
CA GLU A 71 -1.06 -11.10 3.42
C GLU A 71 -1.83 -9.80 3.65
N ALA A 72 -1.21 -8.65 3.37
CA ALA A 72 -1.87 -7.35 3.49
C ALA A 72 -3.06 -7.19 2.53
N TYR A 73 -2.94 -7.69 1.29
CA TYR A 73 -4.01 -7.73 0.31
C TYR A 73 -5.18 -8.57 0.82
N ARG A 74 -4.91 -9.82 1.25
CA ARG A 74 -5.93 -10.74 1.76
C ARG A 74 -6.66 -10.16 2.97
N ALA A 75 -5.93 -9.63 3.94
CA ALA A 75 -6.52 -9.02 5.13
C ALA A 75 -7.40 -7.80 4.77
N SER A 76 -6.95 -6.98 3.82
CA SER A 76 -7.72 -5.82 3.36
C SER A 76 -8.99 -6.25 2.61
N LEU A 77 -8.90 -7.31 1.79
CA LEU A 77 -10.04 -7.86 1.07
C LEU A 77 -11.07 -8.46 2.03
N GLU A 78 -10.65 -9.24 3.03
CA GLU A 78 -11.54 -9.81 4.05
C GLU A 78 -12.32 -8.73 4.82
N ILE A 79 -11.62 -7.66 5.23
CA ILE A 79 -12.26 -6.50 5.87
C ILE A 79 -13.33 -5.90 4.94
N LEU A 80 -13.00 -5.68 3.66
CA LEU A 80 -13.93 -5.09 2.71
C LEU A 80 -15.13 -6.01 2.43
N GLU A 81 -14.92 -7.32 2.29
CA GLU A 81 -15.99 -8.29 2.09
C GLU A 81 -16.93 -8.36 3.30
N PHE A 82 -16.39 -8.24 4.51
CA PHE A 82 -17.19 -8.21 5.74
C PHE A 82 -18.03 -6.92 5.85
N PHE A 83 -17.43 -5.75 5.59
CA PHE A 83 -18.09 -4.46 5.81
C PHE A 83 -18.88 -3.93 4.61
N ASN A 84 -18.52 -4.28 3.37
CA ASN A 84 -19.07 -3.70 2.14
C ASN A 84 -19.10 -4.71 0.98
N LYS A 85 -20.08 -5.62 1.00
CA LYS A 85 -20.31 -6.59 -0.09
C LYS A 85 -20.49 -5.95 -1.47
N ASP A 86 -20.97 -4.70 -1.52
CA ASP A 86 -21.26 -3.99 -2.77
C ASP A 86 -20.04 -3.30 -3.39
N MET A 87 -18.91 -3.17 -2.68
CA MET A 87 -17.71 -2.49 -3.20
C MET A 87 -16.95 -3.29 -4.26
N LEU A 88 -17.23 -4.60 -4.36
CA LEU A 88 -16.59 -5.53 -5.29
C LEU A 88 -17.45 -5.80 -6.54
N ASN A 89 -18.66 -5.24 -6.62
CA ASN A 89 -19.49 -5.30 -7.82
C ASN A 89 -19.44 -3.95 -8.55
N PRO A 90 -18.89 -3.90 -9.78
CA PRO A 90 -18.88 -2.68 -10.60
C PRO A 90 -20.27 -2.26 -11.08
#